data_AF-A0A969CPW5-F1
#
_entry.id   AF-A0A969CPW5-F1
#
_cell.length_a   1.000
_cell.length_b   1.000
_cell.length_c   1.000
_cell.angle_alpha   90.00
_cell.angle_beta   90.00
_cell.angle_gamma   90.00
#
_symmetry.space_group_name_H-M   'P 1'
#
loop_
_entity.id
_entity.type
_entity.pdbx_description
1 polymer ?
#
loop_
_entity_poly.entity_id
_entity_poly.type
_entity_poly.pdbx_seq_one_letter_code
_entity_poly.pdbx_strand_id
1 'polypeptide(L)'
;MAFPWSLLSQVSLVGCKTADDMQLTVDVALCGMPPLYEPQSRITGRLMQEADAASQRSRWEHGHLEMILTQVPRLFGAALRQRRVDLLVLALDLSIPPLSLFVLLWAGLVLLNLGLFAAGISHPVALGMGIAAIFPILLGVWRAWWRFGRDILPVQNWVEIPRYFLWKLPIYVRFLTQPQTRWLKTERDAVEPPNPSQEKSP
;
A
#
# COMPACT_ATOMS: atom_id res chain seq x y z
N MET A 1 -10.02 -9.64 10.62
CA MET A 1 -8.98 -10.05 11.60
C MET A 1 -9.68 -10.53 12.85
N ALA A 2 -9.12 -11.53 13.54
CA ALA A 2 -9.63 -12.02 14.82
C ALA A 2 -8.56 -11.78 15.89
N PHE A 3 -8.97 -11.31 17.08
CA PHE A 3 -8.07 -10.94 18.16
C PHE A 3 -8.57 -11.52 19.49
N PRO A 4 -7.68 -12.04 20.35
CA PRO A 4 -8.05 -12.27 21.73
C PRO A 4 -8.33 -10.93 22.41
N TRP A 5 -9.38 -10.87 23.23
CA TRP A 5 -9.78 -9.64 23.90
C TRP A 5 -8.65 -9.04 24.75
N SER A 6 -7.89 -9.90 25.43
CA SER A 6 -6.75 -9.50 26.26
C SER A 6 -5.67 -8.72 25.49
N LEU A 7 -5.49 -8.98 24.20
CA LEU A 7 -4.59 -8.22 23.34
C LEU A 7 -5.24 -6.91 22.91
N LEU A 8 -6.48 -6.99 22.42
CA LEU A 8 -7.17 -5.83 21.85
C LEU A 8 -7.37 -4.72 22.88
N SER A 9 -7.57 -5.07 24.16
CA SER A 9 -7.66 -4.11 25.27
C SER A 9 -6.35 -3.36 25.56
N GLN A 10 -5.21 -3.84 25.06
CA GLN A 10 -3.89 -3.22 25.25
C GLN A 10 -3.51 -2.26 24.12
N VAL A 11 -4.24 -2.27 23.01
CA VAL A 11 -3.95 -1.45 21.83
C VAL A 11 -4.96 -0.31 21.72
N SER A 12 -4.48 0.90 21.46
CA SER A 12 -5.37 2.03 21.23
C SER A 12 -5.99 1.93 19.84
N LEU A 13 -7.33 1.77 19.79
CA LEU A 13 -8.09 1.92 18.56
C LEU A 13 -8.39 3.40 18.23
N VAL A 14 -8.15 4.29 19.19
CA VAL A 14 -8.40 5.73 19.04
C VAL A 14 -7.25 6.36 18.27
N GLY A 15 -7.59 7.10 17.21
CA GLY A 15 -6.61 7.86 16.42
C GLY A 15 -6.00 7.09 15.25
N CYS A 16 -6.56 5.95 14.85
CA CYS A 16 -6.16 5.27 13.62
C CYS A 16 -6.45 6.19 12.43
N LYS A 17 -5.37 6.70 11.82
CA LYS A 17 -5.41 7.57 10.66
C LYS A 17 -5.27 6.69 9.43
N THR A 18 -6.36 6.57 8.69
CA THR A 18 -6.38 6.20 7.26
C THR A 18 -5.97 4.74 6.90
N ALA A 19 -5.18 4.04 7.73
CA ALA A 19 -4.69 2.66 7.56
C ALA A 19 -4.79 1.83 8.87
N ASP A 20 -6.01 1.74 9.41
CA ASP A 20 -6.30 1.16 10.73
C ASP A 20 -5.79 -0.28 10.89
N ASP A 21 -5.82 -1.08 9.83
CA ASP A 21 -5.40 -2.49 9.83
C ASP A 21 -3.87 -2.66 9.89
N MET A 22 -3.14 -1.84 9.14
CA MET A 22 -1.67 -1.83 9.16
C MET A 22 -1.15 -1.32 10.52
N GLN A 23 -1.75 -0.26 11.06
CA GLN A 23 -1.38 0.25 12.39
C GLN A 23 -1.60 -0.81 13.47
N LEU A 24 -2.77 -1.46 13.44
CA LEU A 24 -3.09 -2.52 14.38
C LEU A 24 -2.13 -3.72 14.27
N THR A 25 -1.74 -4.09 13.05
CA THR A 25 -0.71 -5.12 12.78
C THR A 25 0.61 -4.76 13.46
N VAL A 26 1.06 -3.51 13.32
CA VAL A 26 2.30 -3.01 13.95
C VAL A 26 2.23 -3.04 15.46
N ASP A 27 1.17 -2.50 16.06
CA ASP A 27 1.04 -2.41 17.52
C ASP A 27 0.96 -3.80 18.16
N VAL A 28 0.22 -4.72 17.54
CA VAL A 28 0.09 -6.10 17.99
C VAL A 28 1.42 -6.87 17.85
N ALA A 29 2.18 -6.64 16.76
CA ALA A 29 3.52 -7.22 16.60
C ALA A 29 4.50 -6.69 17.67
N LEU A 30 4.44 -5.40 17.98
CA LEU A 30 5.23 -4.77 19.04
C LEU A 30 4.90 -5.34 20.43
N CYS A 31 3.64 -5.71 20.67
CA CYS A 31 3.21 -6.44 21.88
C CYS A 31 3.69 -7.90 21.95
N GLY A 32 4.37 -8.41 20.92
CA GLY A 32 4.91 -9.77 20.90
C GLY A 32 3.97 -10.82 20.32
N MET A 33 2.85 -10.42 19.72
CA MET A 33 1.87 -11.35 19.15
C MET A 33 1.63 -11.06 17.66
N PRO A 34 2.62 -11.25 16.78
CA PRO A 34 2.47 -10.92 15.36
C PRO A 34 1.28 -11.67 14.72
N PRO A 35 0.53 -11.03 13.80
CA PRO A 35 -0.59 -11.68 13.14
C PRO A 35 -0.16 -12.92 12.33
N LEU A 36 -0.98 -13.96 12.38
CA LEU A 36 -0.80 -15.18 11.59
C LEU A 36 -1.84 -15.23 10.46
N TYR A 37 -1.41 -15.67 9.28
CA TYR A 37 -2.29 -15.86 8.12
C TYR A 37 -3.03 -17.20 8.22
N GLU A 38 -4.36 -17.15 8.17
CA GLU A 38 -5.23 -18.35 8.20
C GLU A 38 -5.87 -18.58 6.82
N PRO A 39 -5.34 -19.50 5.99
CA PRO A 39 -5.79 -19.70 4.61
C PRO A 39 -7.21 -20.27 4.49
N GLN A 40 -7.74 -20.91 5.53
CA GLN A 40 -9.11 -21.46 5.51
C GLN A 40 -10.17 -20.39 5.83
N SER A 41 -9.77 -19.24 6.38
CA SER A 41 -10.70 -18.17 6.71
C SER A 41 -11.20 -17.47 5.44
N ARG A 42 -12.53 -17.34 5.30
CA ARG A 42 -13.17 -16.66 4.17
C ARG A 42 -14.04 -15.51 4.69
N ILE A 43 -13.80 -14.31 4.15
CA ILE A 43 -14.61 -13.12 4.40
C ILE A 43 -15.13 -12.63 3.05
N THR A 44 -16.45 -12.47 2.93
CA THR A 44 -17.10 -11.91 1.73
C THR A 44 -17.47 -10.45 2.00
N GLY A 45 -16.88 -9.52 1.24
CA GLY A 45 -17.18 -8.08 1.30
C GLY A 45 -17.92 -7.59 0.06
N ARG A 46 -18.59 -6.43 0.16
CA ARG A 46 -19.14 -5.70 -0.99
C ARG A 46 -18.12 -4.66 -1.46
N LEU A 47 -17.98 -4.51 -2.78
CA LEU A 47 -17.15 -3.46 -3.38
C LEU A 47 -17.96 -2.16 -3.51
N MET A 48 -17.28 -1.01 -3.39
CA MET A 48 -17.89 0.32 -3.56
C MET A 48 -18.04 0.67 -5.04
N GLN A 49 -18.95 1.61 -5.34
CA GLN A 49 -19.14 2.17 -6.68
C GLN A 49 -17.96 3.08 -7.09
N GLU A 50 -17.74 3.25 -8.41
CA GLU A 50 -16.50 3.76 -9.01
C GLU A 50 -16.08 5.17 -8.57
N ALA A 51 -17.02 6.07 -8.25
CA ALA A 51 -16.71 7.46 -7.90
C ALA A 51 -15.99 7.59 -6.54
N ASP A 52 -16.36 6.77 -5.56
CA ASP A 52 -15.74 6.78 -4.22
C ASP A 52 -14.41 6.00 -4.16
N ALA A 53 -14.13 5.18 -5.18
CA ALA A 53 -12.90 4.40 -5.26
C ALA A 53 -11.64 5.29 -5.38
N ALA A 54 -11.73 6.45 -6.06
CA ALA A 54 -10.59 7.35 -6.23
C ALA A 54 -10.18 8.02 -4.90
N SER A 55 -11.16 8.48 -4.11
CA SER A 55 -10.91 9.10 -2.79
C SER A 55 -10.39 8.08 -1.78
N GLN A 56 -10.91 6.84 -1.81
CA GLN A 56 -10.42 5.74 -1.00
C GLN A 56 -8.98 5.36 -1.37
N ARG A 57 -8.65 5.33 -2.67
CA ARG A 57 -7.31 4.98 -3.12
C ARG A 57 -6.26 6.02 -2.73
N SER A 58 -6.59 7.32 -2.85
CA SER A 58 -5.70 8.38 -2.38
C SER A 58 -5.44 8.26 -0.87
N ARG A 59 -6.47 7.92 -0.09
CA ARG A 59 -6.35 7.70 1.35
C ARG A 59 -5.43 6.53 1.66
N TRP A 60 -5.61 5.37 1.03
CA TRP A 60 -4.76 4.21 1.27
C TRP A 60 -3.29 4.48 0.96
N GLU A 61 -3.00 5.23 -0.10
CA GLU A 61 -1.62 5.58 -0.43
C GLU A 61 -1.02 6.56 0.57
N HIS A 62 -1.76 7.59 0.99
CA HIS A 62 -1.30 8.53 2.00
C HIS A 62 -1.09 7.85 3.36
N GLY A 63 -2.00 6.95 3.75
CA GLY A 63 -1.88 6.14 4.96
C GLY A 63 -0.66 5.23 4.95
N HIS A 64 -0.40 4.53 3.83
CA HIS A 64 0.80 3.69 3.70
C HIS A 64 2.10 4.51 3.82
N LEU A 65 2.15 5.71 3.23
CA LEU A 65 3.31 6.60 3.35
C LEU A 65 3.50 7.13 4.77
N GLU A 66 2.43 7.51 5.47
CA GLU A 66 2.48 7.89 6.88
C GLU A 66 3.00 6.73 7.74
N MET A 67 2.54 5.50 7.47
CA MET A 67 3.02 4.29 8.14
C MET A 67 4.51 4.03 7.91
N ILE A 68 5.00 4.19 6.68
CA ILE A 68 6.43 4.09 6.38
C ILE A 68 7.22 5.10 7.22
N LEU A 69 6.81 6.36 7.24
CA LEU A 69 7.57 7.43 7.91
C LEU A 69 7.54 7.31 9.44
N THR A 70 6.42 6.86 10.01
CA THR A 70 6.21 6.86 11.47
C THR A 70 6.52 5.52 12.13
N GLN A 71 6.14 4.40 11.50
CA GLN A 71 6.22 3.08 12.13
C GLN A 71 7.47 2.30 11.77
N VAL A 72 8.05 2.48 10.57
CA VAL A 72 9.28 1.77 10.18
C VAL A 72 10.43 2.08 11.15
N PRO A 73 10.75 3.36 11.49
CA PRO A 73 11.82 3.64 12.46
C PRO A 73 11.55 3.04 13.85
N ARG A 74 10.28 3.07 14.29
CA ARG A 74 9.84 2.49 15.57
C ARG A 74 10.04 0.97 15.58
N LEU A 75 9.65 0.28 14.51
CA LEU A 75 9.85 -1.16 14.34
C LEU A 75 11.33 -1.54 14.28
N PHE A 76 12.15 -0.80 13.53
CA PHE A 76 13.60 -1.02 13.49
C PHE A 76 14.24 -0.84 14.87
N GLY A 77 13.88 0.22 15.59
CA GLY A 77 14.36 0.47 16.95
C GLY A 77 13.96 -0.65 17.92
N ALA A 78 12.70 -1.11 17.84
CA ALA A 78 12.21 -2.23 18.65
C ALA A 78 12.90 -3.55 18.28
N ALA A 79 13.09 -3.83 16.99
CA ALA A 79 13.77 -5.02 16.49
C ALA A 79 15.21 -5.10 17.02
N LEU A 80 15.95 -3.99 16.99
CA LEU A 80 17.31 -3.93 17.48
C LEU A 80 17.38 -4.05 19.02
N ARG A 81 16.52 -3.31 19.73
CA ARG A 81 16.49 -3.32 21.21
C ARG A 81 16.06 -4.68 21.77
N GLN A 82 15.10 -5.34 21.15
CA GLN A 82 14.55 -6.62 21.59
C GLN A 82 15.25 -7.83 20.95
N ARG A 83 16.16 -7.60 19.98
CA ARG A 83 16.81 -8.64 19.15
C ARG A 83 15.80 -9.55 18.46
N ARG A 84 14.74 -8.95 17.92
CA ARG A 84 13.59 -9.63 17.33
C ARG A 84 13.60 -9.49 15.81
N VAL A 85 13.93 -10.58 15.14
CA VAL A 85 14.04 -10.64 13.67
C VAL A 85 12.68 -10.50 12.99
N ASP A 86 11.61 -10.97 13.64
CA ASP A 86 10.23 -10.81 13.17
C ASP A 86 9.84 -9.33 13.02
N LEU A 87 10.22 -8.47 13.97
CA LEU A 87 10.01 -7.02 13.87
C LEU A 87 10.85 -6.38 12.76
N LEU A 88 12.07 -6.88 12.54
CA LEU A 88 12.92 -6.42 11.45
C LEU A 88 12.32 -6.76 10.09
N VAL A 89 11.82 -7.99 9.92
CA VAL A 89 11.15 -8.44 8.69
C VAL A 89 9.89 -7.60 8.45
N LEU A 90 9.08 -7.34 9.49
CA LEU A 90 7.91 -6.47 9.38
C LEU A 90 8.29 -5.02 9.00
N ALA A 91 9.38 -4.49 9.55
CA ALA A 91 9.87 -3.15 9.20
C ALA A 91 10.29 -3.08 7.73
N LEU A 92 10.99 -4.12 7.23
CA LEU A 92 11.42 -4.21 5.83
C LEU A 92 10.23 -4.34 4.89
N ASP A 93 9.25 -5.19 5.21
CA ASP A 93 8.02 -5.36 4.43
C ASP A 93 7.23 -4.04 4.34
N LEU A 94 7.02 -3.38 5.48
CA LEU A 94 6.32 -2.10 5.52
C LEU A 94 7.07 -0.99 4.77
N SER A 95 8.41 -1.04 4.72
CA SER A 95 9.23 -0.02 4.06
C SER A 95 9.11 0.00 2.53
N ILE A 96 8.53 -1.04 1.93
CA ILE A 96 8.36 -1.10 0.48
C ILE A 96 7.25 -0.11 0.07
N PRO A 97 7.57 0.93 -0.72
CA PRO A 97 6.56 1.89 -1.14
C PRO A 97 5.62 1.28 -2.19
N PRO A 98 4.45 1.90 -2.45
CA PRO A 98 3.57 1.45 -3.52
C PRO A 98 4.35 1.37 -4.83
N LEU A 99 4.15 0.29 -5.61
CA LEU A 99 4.94 0.02 -6.82
C LEU A 99 5.00 1.21 -7.79
N SER A 100 3.90 1.95 -7.93
CA SER A 100 3.87 3.15 -8.75
C SER A 100 4.81 4.24 -8.25
N LEU A 101 4.86 4.48 -6.94
CA LEU A 101 5.81 5.41 -6.34
C LEU A 101 7.24 4.92 -6.48
N PHE A 102 7.49 3.63 -6.28
CA PHE A 102 8.82 3.02 -6.45
C PHE A 102 9.39 3.28 -7.85
N VAL A 103 8.61 3.00 -8.90
CA VAL A 103 9.03 3.22 -10.29
C VAL A 103 9.22 4.71 -10.60
N LEU A 104 8.36 5.58 -10.07
CA LEU A 104 8.51 7.03 -10.25
C LEU A 104 9.79 7.57 -9.61
N LEU A 105 10.11 7.14 -8.38
CA LEU A 105 11.34 7.52 -7.69
C LEU A 105 12.58 7.00 -8.43
N TRP A 106 12.55 5.73 -8.86
CA TRP A 106 13.62 5.14 -9.66
C TRP A 106 13.83 5.93 -10.97
N ALA A 107 12.77 6.21 -11.72
CA ALA A 107 12.84 6.96 -12.97
C ALA A 107 13.38 8.38 -12.75
N GLY A 108 12.92 9.07 -11.70
CA GLY A 108 13.42 10.39 -11.32
C GLY A 108 14.92 10.38 -10.98
N LEU A 109 15.40 9.36 -10.26
CA LEU A 109 16.82 9.20 -9.95
C LEU A 109 17.65 8.91 -11.20
N VAL A 110 17.15 8.10 -12.13
CA VAL A 110 17.83 7.84 -13.42
C VAL A 110 17.92 9.11 -14.26
N LEU A 111 16.84 9.89 -14.35
CA LEU A 111 16.82 11.17 -15.07
C LEU A 111 17.76 12.20 -14.45
N LEU A 112 17.77 12.30 -13.12
CA LEU A 112 18.73 13.15 -12.40
C LEU A 112 20.17 12.72 -12.71
N ASN A 113 20.44 11.43 -12.65
CA ASN A 113 21.77 10.88 -12.91
C ASN A 113 22.20 11.10 -14.36
N LEU A 114 21.27 11.02 -15.32
CA LEU A 114 21.51 11.35 -16.72
C LEU A 114 21.89 12.84 -16.89
N GLY A 115 21.20 13.75 -16.19
CA GLY A 115 21.55 15.17 -16.17
C GLY A 115 22.94 15.43 -15.57
N LEU A 116 23.27 14.77 -14.46
CA LEU A 116 24.61 14.84 -13.85
C LEU A 116 25.70 14.25 -14.76
N PHE A 117 25.39 13.19 -15.49
CA PHE A 117 26.29 12.60 -16.49
C PHE A 117 26.55 13.57 -17.65
N ALA A 118 25.50 14.20 -18.18
CA ALA A 118 25.63 15.23 -19.21
C ALA A 118 26.43 16.46 -18.75
N ALA A 119 26.36 16.79 -17.46
CA ALA A 119 27.16 17.84 -16.83
C ALA A 119 28.61 17.41 -16.51
N GLY A 120 29.01 16.17 -16.79
CA GLY A 120 30.33 15.63 -16.48
C GLY A 120 30.59 15.33 -15.00
N ILE A 121 29.55 15.35 -14.17
CA ILE A 121 29.63 15.11 -12.71
C ILE A 121 29.50 13.62 -12.39
N SER A 122 28.63 12.90 -13.11
CA SER A 122 28.35 11.49 -12.83
C SER A 122 29.22 10.53 -13.66
N HIS A 123 29.51 9.37 -13.07
CA HIS A 123 30.27 8.30 -13.73
C HIS A 123 29.35 7.42 -14.61
N PRO A 124 29.79 6.98 -15.80
CA PRO A 124 28.98 6.14 -16.69
C PRO A 124 28.51 4.83 -16.04
N VAL A 125 29.29 4.27 -15.11
CA VAL A 125 28.90 3.08 -14.33
C VAL A 125 27.68 3.34 -13.47
N ALA A 126 27.58 4.50 -12.80
CA ALA A 126 26.42 4.83 -11.97
C ALA A 126 25.16 4.97 -12.83
N LEU A 127 25.28 5.58 -14.02
CA LEU A 127 24.19 5.67 -14.99
C LEU A 127 23.79 4.28 -15.51
N GLY A 128 24.76 3.44 -15.86
CA GLY A 128 24.55 2.07 -16.29
C GLY A 128 23.83 1.22 -15.24
N MET A 129 24.22 1.32 -13.97
CA MET A 129 23.55 0.62 -12.86
C MET A 129 22.11 1.11 -12.67
N GLY A 130 21.88 2.42 -12.74
CA GLY A 130 20.53 3.00 -12.64
C GLY A 130 19.60 2.48 -13.74
N ILE A 131 20.07 2.44 -14.98
CA ILE A 131 19.32 1.89 -16.12
C ILE A 131 19.12 0.38 -15.94
N ALA A 132 20.16 -0.36 -15.56
CA ALA A 132 20.09 -1.81 -15.38
C ALA A 132 19.10 -2.24 -14.28
N ALA A 133 18.83 -1.38 -13.30
CA ALA A 133 17.84 -1.65 -12.26
C ALA A 133 16.40 -1.80 -12.79
N ILE A 134 16.09 -1.40 -14.04
CA ILE A 134 14.77 -1.66 -14.63
C ILE A 134 14.50 -3.15 -14.86
N PHE A 135 15.55 -3.93 -15.14
CA PHE A 135 15.41 -5.35 -15.45
C PHE A 135 14.79 -6.17 -14.31
N PRO A 136 15.28 -6.12 -13.06
CA PRO A 136 14.65 -6.85 -11.96
C PRO A 136 13.23 -6.37 -11.67
N ILE A 137 12.93 -5.08 -11.86
CA ILE A 137 11.57 -4.53 -11.69
C ILE A 137 10.62 -5.15 -12.72
N LEU A 138 10.97 -5.07 -14.01
CA LEU A 138 10.16 -5.63 -15.08
C LEU A 138 10.01 -7.14 -14.94
N LEU A 139 11.08 -7.85 -14.57
CA LEU A 139 11.04 -9.29 -14.35
C LEU A 139 10.09 -9.65 -13.20
N GLY A 140 10.15 -8.93 -12.07
CA GLY A 140 9.26 -9.15 -10.94
C GLY A 140 7.80 -8.93 -11.30
N VAL A 141 7.48 -7.81 -11.94
CA VAL A 141 6.13 -7.47 -12.40
C VAL A 141 5.64 -8.49 -13.42
N TRP A 142 6.47 -8.86 -14.39
CA TRP A 142 6.12 -9.85 -15.41
C TRP A 142 5.84 -11.23 -14.80
N ARG A 143 6.67 -11.69 -13.85
CA ARG A 143 6.43 -12.98 -13.17
C ARG A 143 5.14 -12.97 -12.35
N ALA A 144 4.87 -11.88 -11.63
CA ALA A 144 3.63 -11.72 -10.87
C ALA A 144 2.40 -11.73 -11.79
N TRP A 145 2.46 -10.98 -12.90
CA TRP A 145 1.39 -10.94 -13.90
C TRP A 145 1.18 -12.30 -14.57
N TRP A 146 2.25 -12.98 -14.99
CA TRP A 146 2.17 -14.28 -15.65
C TRP A 146 1.48 -15.34 -14.77
N ARG A 147 1.79 -15.34 -13.48
CA ARG A 147 1.29 -16.34 -12.53
C ARG A 147 -0.13 -16.05 -12.03
N PHE A 148 -0.47 -14.79 -11.79
CA PHE A 148 -1.69 -14.42 -11.06
C PHE A 148 -2.57 -13.36 -11.75
N GLY A 149 -2.03 -12.64 -12.74
CA GLY A 149 -2.66 -11.42 -13.26
C GLY A 149 -3.30 -11.52 -14.64
N ARG A 150 -3.11 -12.63 -15.37
CA ARG A 150 -3.58 -12.76 -16.77
C ARG A 150 -5.09 -12.61 -16.93
N ASP A 151 -5.86 -13.09 -15.95
CA ASP A 151 -7.33 -13.00 -15.97
C ASP A 151 -7.85 -11.63 -15.52
N ILE A 152 -7.02 -10.86 -14.80
CA ILE A 152 -7.39 -9.55 -14.23
C ILE A 152 -6.98 -8.41 -15.15
N LEU A 153 -5.81 -8.51 -15.78
CA LEU A 153 -5.25 -7.48 -16.66
C LEU A 153 -4.80 -8.11 -17.99
N PRO A 154 -5.71 -8.26 -18.97
CA PRO A 154 -5.37 -8.72 -20.31
C PRO A 154 -4.31 -7.82 -20.97
N VAL A 155 -3.50 -8.38 -21.86
CA VAL A 155 -2.41 -7.65 -22.56
C VAL A 155 -2.93 -6.41 -23.31
N GLN A 156 -4.17 -6.47 -23.80
CA GLN A 156 -4.83 -5.37 -24.52
C GLN A 156 -4.93 -4.09 -23.65
N ASN A 157 -5.03 -4.24 -22.33
CA ASN A 157 -5.17 -3.13 -21.39
C ASN A 157 -3.82 -2.53 -20.96
N TRP A 158 -2.68 -3.02 -21.49
CA TRP A 158 -1.37 -2.50 -21.13
C TRP A 158 -1.16 -1.04 -21.54
N VAL A 159 -1.93 -0.55 -22.52
CA VAL A 159 -1.94 0.87 -22.93
C VAL A 159 -2.40 1.79 -21.80
N GLU A 160 -3.16 1.28 -20.83
CA GLU A 160 -3.59 2.06 -19.66
C GLU A 160 -2.48 2.22 -18.61
N ILE A 161 -1.38 1.46 -18.68
CA ILE A 161 -0.30 1.50 -17.69
C ILE A 161 0.34 2.90 -17.63
N PRO A 162 0.80 3.53 -18.74
CA PRO A 162 1.33 4.89 -18.69
C PRO A 162 0.32 5.92 -18.15
N ARG A 163 -0.95 5.81 -18.58
CA ARG A 163 -2.03 6.69 -18.10
C ARG A 163 -2.24 6.54 -16.59
N TYR A 164 -2.17 5.33 -16.07
CA TYR A 164 -2.27 5.03 -14.65
C TYR A 164 -1.16 5.72 -13.83
N PHE A 165 0.09 5.68 -14.31
CA PHE A 165 1.20 6.40 -13.67
C PHE A 165 0.99 7.91 -13.65
N LEU A 166 0.54 8.50 -14.76
CA LEU A 166 0.24 9.94 -14.84
C LEU A 166 -0.87 10.35 -13.89
N TRP A 167 -1.92 9.53 -13.75
CA TRP A 167 -3.01 9.77 -12.82
C TRP A 167 -2.56 9.65 -11.34
N LYS A 168 -1.51 8.87 -11.05
CA LYS A 168 -0.95 8.70 -9.69
C LYS A 168 -0.09 9.88 -9.22
N LEU A 169 0.58 10.58 -10.14
CA LEU A 169 1.42 11.75 -9.83
C LEU A 169 0.74 12.78 -8.90
N PRO A 170 -0.48 13.28 -9.18
CA PRO A 170 -1.12 14.27 -8.32
C PRO A 170 -1.43 13.74 -6.91
N ILE A 171 -1.64 12.43 -6.73
CA ILE A 171 -1.86 11.83 -5.42
C ILE A 171 -0.58 11.96 -4.56
N TYR A 172 0.58 11.64 -5.14
CA TYR A 172 1.86 11.75 -4.42
C TYR A 172 2.29 13.21 -4.20
N VAL A 173 2.06 14.10 -5.16
CA VAL A 173 2.31 15.55 -4.98
C VAL A 173 1.41 16.13 -3.88
N ARG A 174 0.14 15.71 -3.83
CA ARG A 174 -0.78 16.10 -2.75
C ARG A 174 -0.38 15.54 -1.40
N PHE A 175 0.27 14.38 -1.33
CA PHE A 175 0.81 13.90 -0.05
C PHE A 175 1.84 14.87 0.54
N LEU A 176 2.71 15.44 -0.30
CA LEU A 176 3.74 16.39 0.14
C LEU A 176 3.18 17.76 0.53
N THR A 177 2.10 18.20 -0.12
CA THR A 177 1.52 19.55 0.10
C THR A 177 0.34 19.56 1.06
N GLN A 178 -0.48 18.50 1.09
CA GLN A 178 -1.72 18.38 1.84
C GLN A 178 -2.00 16.91 2.22
N PRO A 179 -1.21 16.32 3.14
CA PRO A 179 -1.38 14.92 3.53
C PRO A 179 -2.79 14.68 4.10
N GLN A 180 -3.53 13.73 3.49
CA GLN A 180 -4.88 13.37 3.91
C GLN A 180 -4.82 12.52 5.19
N THR A 181 -4.79 13.20 6.34
CA THR A 181 -4.72 12.58 7.68
C THR A 181 -6.10 12.39 8.33
N ARG A 182 -7.17 12.91 7.72
CA ARG A 182 -8.52 12.89 8.30
C ARG A 182 -9.33 11.72 7.76
N TRP A 183 -9.78 10.84 8.66
CA TRP A 183 -10.75 9.79 8.34
C TRP A 183 -12.08 10.43 7.95
N LEU A 184 -12.43 10.35 6.67
CA LEU A 184 -13.77 10.67 6.16
C LEU A 184 -14.57 9.36 6.12
N LYS A 185 -15.68 9.32 6.86
CA LYS A 185 -16.62 8.18 6.83
C LYS A 185 -17.12 8.04 5.40
N THR A 186 -16.77 6.94 4.75
CA THR A 186 -17.30 6.61 3.42
C THR A 186 -18.76 6.23 3.60
N GLU A 187 -19.67 6.95 2.93
CA GLU A 187 -21.08 6.59 2.92
C GLU A 187 -21.20 5.20 2.31
N ARG A 188 -21.95 4.33 2.98
CA ARG A 188 -22.33 3.02 2.44
C ARG A 188 -23.76 3.19 1.98
N ASP A 189 -24.08 2.65 0.80
CA ASP A 189 -25.47 2.55 0.35
C ASP A 189 -26.32 2.00 1.50
N ALA A 190 -27.40 2.71 1.82
CA ALA A 190 -28.34 2.28 2.84
C ALA A 190 -28.81 0.87 2.48
N VAL A 191 -28.90 -0.02 3.47
CA VAL A 191 -29.58 -1.30 3.29
C VAL A 191 -31.04 -0.95 3.04
N GLU A 192 -31.47 -0.99 1.78
CA GLU A 192 -32.87 -0.85 1.44
C GLU A 192 -33.62 -1.99 2.14
N PRO A 193 -34.59 -1.70 3.01
CA PRO A 193 -35.33 -2.74 3.70
C PRO A 193 -35.99 -3.65 2.65
N PRO A 194 -36.07 -4.96 2.89
CA PRO A 194 -36.71 -5.88 1.95
C PRO A 194 -38.12 -5.37 1.64
N ASN A 195 -38.44 -5.28 0.35
CA ASN A 195 -39.70 -4.75 -0.13
C ASN A 195 -40.86 -5.62 0.41
N PRO A 196 -41.79 -5.08 1.22
CA PRO A 196 -42.89 -5.83 1.82
C PRO A 196 -43.87 -6.43 0.79
N SER A 197 -43.72 -6.14 -0.51
CA SER A 197 -44.48 -6.77 -1.58
C SER A 197 -43.98 -8.16 -1.99
N GLN A 198 -42.85 -8.65 -1.46
CA GLN A 198 -42.41 -10.05 -1.68
C GLN A 198 -42.88 -11.04 -0.60
N GLU A 199 -43.57 -10.59 0.44
CA GLU A 199 -44.13 -11.46 1.50
C GLU A 199 -45.63 -11.73 1.33
N LYS A 200 -46.22 -11.31 0.21
CA LYS A 200 -47.60 -11.64 -0.15
C LYS A 200 -47.69 -12.18 -1.57
N SER A 201 -47.38 -13.46 -1.72
CA SER A 201 -48.22 -14.33 -2.54
C SER A 201 -48.21 -15.75 -1.96
N PRO A 202 -49.40 -16.39 -1.90
CA PRO A 202 -49.66 -17.66 -1.21
C PRO A 202 -48.98 -18.88 -1.85
#